data_AF-A0A1S3DRB8-F1
#
_entry.id   AF-A0A1S3DRB8-F1
#
_cell.length_a   1.000
_cell.length_b   1.000
_cell.length_c   1.000
_cell.angle_alpha   90.00
_cell.angle_beta   90.00
_cell.angle_gamma   90.00
#
_symmetry.space_group_name_H-M   'P 1'
#
loop_
_entity.id
_entity.type
_entity.pdbx_description
1 polymer ?
#
loop_
_entity_poly.entity_id
_entity_poly.type
_entity_poly.pdbx_seq_one_letter_code
_entity_poly.pdbx_strand_id
1 'polypeptide(L)'
;LLCFRILLKKSGSRTPRVELEEIGPSVDFVMRRNKLASDELFKLACKKPRALKAKKVQNVKRDAFANKLGRVHLTKMSMEKLQTRKMKGLKKSYADRKKERTELKERRASKPKGAKRA
;
A
#
# COMPACT_ATOMS: atom_id res chain seq x y z
N LEU A 1 23.68 37.42 5.06
CA LEU A 1 22.20 37.45 5.16
C LEU A 1 21.74 38.70 4.43
N LEU A 2 20.90 38.50 3.42
CA LEU A 2 20.41 39.54 2.51
C LEU A 2 18.88 39.55 2.56
N CYS A 3 18.29 40.75 2.58
CA CYS A 3 16.85 40.95 2.63
C CYS A 3 16.36 41.56 1.30
N PHE A 4 15.51 40.82 0.60
CA PHE A 4 14.99 41.22 -0.71
C PHE A 4 13.48 41.51 -0.67
N ARG A 5 13.07 42.47 -1.49
CA ARG A 5 11.69 42.67 -1.93
C ARG A 5 11.43 41.79 -3.13
N ILE A 6 10.27 41.16 -3.13
CA ILE A 6 9.79 40.40 -4.28
C ILE A 6 8.94 41.34 -5.14
N LEU A 7 9.37 41.56 -6.39
CA LEU A 7 8.61 42.27 -7.42
C LEU A 7 8.07 41.26 -8.43
N LEU A 8 6.74 41.21 -8.59
CA LEU A 8 6.08 40.30 -9.52
C LEU A 8 5.73 41.04 -10.81
N LYS A 9 6.37 40.65 -11.92
CA LYS A 9 6.14 41.19 -13.26
C LYS A 9 5.27 40.23 -14.09
N LYS A 10 4.59 40.78 -15.11
CA LYS A 10 3.77 40.00 -16.04
C LYS A 10 4.67 39.07 -16.87
N SER A 11 4.33 37.79 -16.93
CA SER A 11 5.09 36.72 -17.61
C SER A 11 4.35 36.04 -18.76
N GLY A 12 3.07 36.38 -18.97
CA GLY A 12 2.21 35.75 -20.00
C GLY A 12 1.68 34.36 -19.65
N SER A 13 2.06 33.80 -18.50
CA SER A 13 1.55 32.52 -17.97
C SER A 13 0.91 32.70 -16.58
N ARG A 14 0.37 31.62 -16.00
CA ARG A 14 -0.25 31.64 -14.66
C ARG A 14 0.75 31.96 -13.53
N THR A 15 2.05 31.77 -13.75
CA THR A 15 3.10 32.05 -12.77
C THR A 15 3.82 33.35 -13.14
N PRO A 16 3.81 34.39 -12.28
CA PRO A 16 4.43 35.69 -12.57
C PRO A 16 5.97 35.60 -12.66
N ARG A 17 6.59 36.55 -13.37
CA ARG A 17 8.05 36.67 -13.42
C ARG A 17 8.52 37.37 -12.14
N VAL A 18 9.40 36.72 -11.39
CA VAL A 18 9.90 37.22 -10.11
C VAL A 18 11.20 37.99 -10.34
N GLU A 19 11.23 39.24 -9.92
CA GLU A 19 12.43 40.08 -9.84
C GLU A 19 12.66 40.44 -8.37
N LEU A 20 13.91 40.61 -7.97
CA LEU A 20 14.29 40.90 -6.58
C LEU A 20 14.94 42.27 -6.49
N GLU A 21 14.57 43.04 -5.48
CA GLU A 21 15.15 44.35 -5.17
C GLU A 21 15.70 44.31 -3.74
N GLU A 22 16.95 44.72 -3.53
CA GLU A 22 17.56 44.74 -2.20
C GLU A 22 16.98 45.90 -1.37
N ILE A 23 16.39 45.60 -0.20
CA ILE A 23 15.76 46.62 0.66
C ILE A 23 16.66 47.02 1.83
N GLY A 24 17.53 46.11 2.30
CA GLY A 24 18.06 46.22 3.65
C GLY A 24 19.37 45.51 3.91
N PRO A 25 19.88 45.63 5.15
CA PRO A 25 21.30 45.50 5.46
C PRO A 25 21.86 44.16 5.00
N SER A 26 22.95 44.24 4.22
CA SER A 26 23.79 43.10 3.92
C SER A 26 24.67 42.81 5.12
N VAL A 27 24.47 41.65 5.74
CA VAL A 27 25.22 41.25 6.94
C VAL A 27 25.97 39.96 6.68
N ASP A 28 27.29 40.00 6.83
CA ASP A 28 28.12 38.81 6.79
C ASP A 28 28.31 38.23 8.19
N PHE A 29 27.93 36.97 8.35
CA PHE A 29 28.06 36.27 9.62
C PHE A 29 29.28 35.36 9.60
N VAL A 30 30.11 35.46 10.64
CA VAL A 30 31.20 34.52 10.92
C VAL A 30 30.89 33.79 12.22
N MET A 31 30.94 32.46 12.18
CA MET A 31 30.73 31.63 13.36
C MET A 31 31.96 31.72 14.27
N ARG A 32 31.76 32.05 15.56
CA ARG A 32 32.84 32.13 16.56
C ARG A 32 32.74 31.02 17.59
N ARG A 33 31.93 31.20 18.64
CA ARG A 33 31.74 30.20 19.70
C ARG A 33 30.32 29.65 19.62
N ASN A 34 30.19 28.34 19.80
CA ASN A 34 28.90 27.66 19.80
C ASN A 34 28.65 26.99 21.14
N LYS A 35 27.41 27.08 21.64
CA LYS A 35 26.94 26.32 22.79
C LYS A 35 25.68 25.57 22.36
N LEU A 36 25.84 24.31 22.00
CA LEU A 36 24.72 23.46 21.64
C LEU A 36 23.92 23.09 22.88
N ALA A 37 22.61 22.93 22.71
CA ALA A 37 21.73 22.42 23.75
C ALA A 37 22.04 20.95 24.04
N SER A 38 21.74 20.49 25.25
CA SER A 38 21.73 19.06 25.55
C SER A 38 20.62 18.34 24.78
N ASP A 39 20.81 17.05 24.51
CA ASP A 39 19.85 16.24 23.76
C ASP A 39 18.46 16.21 24.40
N GLU A 40 18.39 16.23 25.73
CA GLU A 40 17.12 16.24 26.47
C GLU A 40 16.36 17.54 26.26
N LEU A 41 17.04 18.69 26.35
CA LEU A 41 16.44 20.00 26.14
C LEU A 41 15.93 20.13 24.70
N PHE A 42 16.70 19.65 23.72
CA PHE A 42 16.31 19.65 22.32
C PHE A 42 15.06 18.78 22.07
N LYS A 43 15.01 17.58 22.65
CA LYS A 43 13.84 16.68 22.56
C LYS A 43 12.59 17.30 23.18
N LEU A 44 12.73 18.02 24.30
CA LEU A 44 11.63 18.73 24.95
C LEU A 44 11.11 19.88 24.09
N ALA A 45 12.00 20.73 23.55
CA ALA A 45 11.63 21.86 22.70
C ALA A 45 10.92 21.40 21.40
N CYS A 46 11.34 20.28 20.81
CA CYS A 46 10.72 19.73 19.59
C CYS A 46 9.46 18.87 19.83
N LYS A 47 8.96 18.79 21.07
CA LYS A 47 7.78 18.00 21.41
C LYS A 47 6.51 18.67 20.89
N LYS A 48 5.96 18.16 19.77
CA LYS A 48 4.66 18.60 19.26
C LYS A 48 3.52 18.20 20.23
N PRO A 49 2.49 19.06 20.42
CA PRO A 49 1.36 18.75 21.28
C PRO A 49 0.58 17.54 20.75
N ARG A 50 0.03 16.72 21.68
CA ARG A 50 -0.70 15.49 21.33
C ARG A 50 -1.95 15.75 20.50
N ALA A 51 -2.59 16.92 20.67
CA ALA A 51 -3.73 17.33 19.85
C ALA A 51 -3.38 17.49 18.36
N LEU A 52 -2.18 18.01 18.05
CA LEU A 52 -1.71 18.21 16.67
C LEU A 52 -1.23 16.91 16.02
N LYS A 53 -0.66 15.99 16.82
CA LYS A 53 -0.29 14.64 16.37
C LYS A 53 -1.44 13.67 16.61
N ALA A 54 -2.47 13.73 15.76
CA ALA A 54 -3.55 12.74 15.79
C ALA A 54 -2.95 11.32 15.62
N LYS A 55 -3.14 10.47 16.63
CA LYS A 55 -2.69 9.07 16.58
C LYS A 55 -3.46 8.37 15.46
N LYS A 56 -2.75 7.89 14.43
CA LYS A 56 -3.35 7.07 13.39
C LYS A 56 -3.79 5.74 14.02
N VAL A 57 -5.10 5.54 14.13
CA VAL A 57 -5.68 4.24 14.47
C VAL A 57 -5.77 3.44 13.17
N GLN A 58 -5.11 2.28 13.11
CA GLN A 58 -5.18 1.44 11.91
C GLN A 58 -6.62 1.01 11.66
N ASN A 59 -6.98 0.83 10.39
CA ASN A 59 -8.29 0.37 9.96
C ASN A 59 -9.48 1.28 10.31
N VAL A 60 -9.24 2.48 10.85
CA VAL A 60 -10.27 3.50 11.10
C VAL A 60 -9.98 4.73 10.25
N LYS A 61 -10.94 5.15 9.44
CA LYS A 61 -10.90 6.38 8.64
C LYS A 61 -12.03 7.31 9.08
N ARG A 62 -11.85 8.61 8.89
CA ARG A 62 -12.90 9.62 9.03
C ARG A 62 -13.26 10.14 7.65
N ASP A 63 -14.54 10.22 7.36
CA ASP A 63 -15.06 10.80 6.13
C ASP A 63 -15.18 12.33 6.25
N ALA A 64 -15.37 13.04 5.14
CA ALA A 64 -15.56 14.50 5.09
C ALA A 64 -16.73 14.97 5.98
N PHE A 65 -17.74 14.11 6.18
CA PHE A 65 -18.89 14.33 7.05
C PHE A 65 -18.67 13.86 8.51
N ALA A 66 -17.41 13.70 8.94
CA ALA A 66 -17.02 13.28 10.29
C ALA A 66 -17.46 11.87 10.75
N ASN A 67 -18.02 11.04 9.86
CA ASN A 67 -18.35 9.65 10.15
C ASN A 67 -17.08 8.79 10.32
N LYS A 68 -17.08 7.89 11.31
CA LYS A 68 -15.98 6.93 11.55
C LYS A 68 -16.24 5.62 10.79
N LEU A 69 -15.37 5.29 9.83
CA LEU A 69 -15.44 4.08 9.03
C LEU A 69 -14.36 3.07 9.45
N GLY A 70 -14.77 1.85 9.79
CA GLY A 70 -13.88 0.73 10.09
C GLY A 70 -13.71 -0.19 8.89
N ARG A 71 -12.47 -0.58 8.53
CA ARG A 71 -12.22 -1.58 7.48
C ARG A 71 -11.94 -2.95 8.09
N VAL A 72 -12.82 -3.91 7.82
CA VAL A 72 -12.60 -5.33 8.12
C VAL A 72 -11.91 -5.98 6.93
N HIS A 73 -10.78 -6.65 7.18
CA HIS A 73 -10.06 -7.40 6.15
C HIS A 73 -10.41 -8.88 6.29
N LEU A 74 -11.29 -9.37 5.42
CA LEU A 74 -11.63 -10.79 5.35
C LEU A 74 -10.48 -11.54 4.66
N THR A 75 -10.03 -12.62 5.27
CA THR A 75 -9.04 -13.51 4.67
C THR A 75 -9.67 -14.29 3.52
N LYS A 76 -8.88 -14.63 2.49
CA LYS A 76 -9.32 -15.50 1.40
C LYS A 76 -9.73 -16.87 1.97
N MET A 77 -11.02 -17.21 1.91
CA MET A 77 -11.53 -18.50 2.35
C MET A 77 -11.32 -19.54 1.24
N SER A 78 -10.38 -20.49 1.44
CA SER A 78 -10.19 -21.62 0.52
C SER A 78 -11.11 -22.78 0.92
N MET A 79 -12.05 -23.11 0.05
CA MET A 79 -12.96 -24.26 0.22
C MET A 79 -12.39 -25.57 -0.35
N GLU A 80 -11.25 -25.51 -1.03
CA GLU A 80 -10.60 -26.69 -1.64
C GLU A 80 -10.11 -27.69 -0.59
N LYS A 81 -9.78 -27.22 0.62
CA LYS A 81 -9.37 -28.07 1.75
C LYS A 81 -10.55 -28.63 2.55
N LEU A 82 -11.78 -28.18 2.26
CA LEU A 82 -12.95 -28.59 3.02
C LEU A 82 -13.42 -29.97 2.54
N GLN A 83 -12.99 -31.02 3.22
CA GLN A 83 -13.51 -32.36 2.96
C GLN A 83 -14.92 -32.50 3.55
N THR A 84 -15.91 -32.77 2.70
CA THR A 84 -17.29 -33.06 3.15
C THR A 84 -17.40 -34.45 3.77
N ARG A 85 -18.46 -34.66 4.56
CA ARG A 85 -18.72 -35.95 5.22
C ARG A 85 -18.93 -37.04 4.17
N LYS A 86 -18.15 -38.12 4.24
CA LYS A 86 -18.21 -39.27 3.31
C LYS A 86 -19.42 -40.17 3.59
N MET A 87 -20.62 -39.69 3.29
CA MET A 87 -21.86 -40.47 3.41
C MET A 87 -21.88 -41.66 2.45
N LYS A 88 -22.58 -42.74 2.84
CA LYS A 88 -22.69 -43.97 2.02
C LYS A 88 -23.31 -43.69 0.64
N GLY A 89 -24.29 -42.79 0.54
CA GLY A 89 -24.94 -42.44 -0.73
C GLY A 89 -24.08 -41.64 -1.71
N LEU A 90 -22.98 -41.03 -1.25
CA LEU A 90 -22.04 -40.29 -2.10
C LEU A 90 -20.89 -41.18 -2.61
N LYS A 91 -20.83 -42.44 -2.17
CA LYS A 91 -19.80 -43.39 -2.62
C LYS A 91 -20.29 -44.07 -3.91
N LYS A 92 -19.43 -44.10 -4.93
CA LYS A 92 -19.70 -44.80 -6.20
C LYS A 92 -20.12 -46.25 -5.94
N SER A 93 -21.19 -46.69 -6.60
CA SER A 93 -21.63 -48.08 -6.54
C SER A 93 -20.65 -48.98 -7.31
N TYR A 94 -20.70 -50.29 -7.02
CA TYR A 94 -19.85 -51.27 -7.69
C TYR A 94 -20.11 -51.33 -9.21
N ALA A 95 -21.37 -51.15 -9.62
CA ALA A 95 -21.76 -51.11 -11.03
C ALA A 95 -21.12 -49.92 -11.78
N ASP A 96 -21.09 -48.74 -11.17
CA ASP A 96 -20.52 -47.53 -11.77
C ASP A 96 -19.00 -47.64 -11.93
N ARG A 97 -18.33 -48.24 -10.94
CA ARG A 97 -16.88 -48.51 -11.00
C ARG A 97 -16.52 -49.49 -12.12
N LYS A 98 -17.40 -50.46 -12.42
CA LYS A 98 -17.20 -51.43 -13.50
C LYS A 98 -17.31 -50.76 -14.87
N LYS A 99 -18.32 -49.90 -15.07
CA LYS A 99 -18.53 -49.12 -16.31
C LYS A 99 -17.38 -48.14 -16.59
N GLU A 100 -16.93 -47.42 -15.56
CA GLU A 100 -15.80 -46.48 -15.70
C GLU A 100 -14.49 -47.21 -16.07
N ARG A 101 -14.29 -48.44 -15.56
CA ARG A 101 -13.12 -49.26 -15.89
C ARG A 101 -13.15 -49.79 -17.32
N THR A 102 -14.33 -50.12 -17.86
CA THR A 102 -14.49 -50.52 -19.27
C THR A 102 -14.28 -49.32 -20.20
N GLU A 103 -14.89 -48.18 -19.90
CA GLU A 103 -14.73 -46.94 -20.67
C GLU A 103 -13.29 -46.42 -20.67
N LEU A 104 -12.57 -46.53 -19.55
CA LEU A 104 -11.15 -46.16 -19.48
C LEU A 104 -10.26 -47.08 -20.33
N LYS A 105 -10.59 -48.38 -20.42
CA LYS A 105 -9.88 -49.33 -21.29
C LYS A 105 -10.11 -48.99 -22.76
N GLU A 106 -11.34 -48.69 -23.14
CA GLU A 106 -11.69 -48.27 -24.51
C GLU A 106 -11.00 -46.95 -24.90
N ARG A 107 -11.01 -45.94 -24.01
CA ARG A 107 -10.28 -44.67 -24.22
C ARG A 107 -8.76 -44.82 -24.27
N ARG A 108 -8.19 -45.85 -23.62
CA ARG A 108 -6.76 -46.17 -23.71
C ARG A 108 -6.42 -46.94 -24.98
N ALA A 109 -7.34 -47.77 -25.46
CA ALA A 109 -7.19 -48.50 -26.72
C ALA A 109 -7.32 -47.59 -27.95
N SER A 110 -8.11 -46.51 -27.86
CA SER A 110 -8.32 -45.56 -28.97
C SER A 110 -7.29 -44.44 -29.09
N LYS A 111 -6.31 -44.32 -28.17
CA LYS A 111 -5.22 -43.34 -28.30
C LYS A 111 -4.12 -43.86 -29.24
N PRO A 112 -3.81 -43.18 -30.36
CA PRO A 112 -2.74 -43.60 -31.25
C PRO A 112 -1.38 -43.50 -30.56
N LYS A 113 -0.55 -44.56 -30.68
CA LYS A 113 0.85 -44.54 -30.22
C LYS A 113 1.64 -43.58 -31.11
N GLY A 114 2.26 -42.58 -30.49
CA GLY A 114 2.97 -41.50 -31.18
C GLY A 114 4.06 -41.98 -32.15
N ALA A 115 4.14 -41.32 -33.29
CA ALA A 115 5.21 -41.46 -34.26
C ALA A 115 6.55 -40.98 -33.65
N LYS A 116 7.61 -41.78 -33.82
CA LYS A 116 9.00 -41.36 -33.60
C LYS A 116 9.29 -40.15 -34.50
N ARG A 117 9.74 -39.03 -33.92
CA ARG A 117 10.34 -37.93 -34.67
C ARG A 117 11.86 -38.17 -34.76
N ALA A 118 12.38 -38.01 -35.96
CA ALA A 118 13.81 -37.92 -36.28
C ALA A 118 14.43 -36.64 -35.70
#